data_AF-A0A1A8XR37-F1
#
_entry.id   AF-A0A1A8XR37-F1
#
_cell.length_a   1.000
_cell.length_b   1.000
_cell.length_c   1.000
_cell.angle_alpha   90.00
_cell.angle_beta   90.00
_cell.angle_gamma   90.00
#
_symmetry.space_group_name_H-M   'P 1'
#
loop_
_entity.id
_entity.type
_entity.pdbx_description
1 polymer ?
#
loop_
_entity_poly.entity_id
_entity_poly.type
_entity_poly.pdbx_seq_one_letter_code
_entity_poly.pdbx_strand_id
1 'polypeptide(L)'
;MRHIVLMRIILSIIEFKQIIGRGTRPYDGKDYFTIHDFVKAHHHFSDPEWDGEPIEPEAIAAYPAAPPSSEPPQVHEPAAADDTPLRSQRIRVTLADGKARKIQHMTMTSFWHPDGTPMSAQHFMEALFGRLPEFFSDEDELRTLWSAPDTRRKLLEGLAEKGFGKEHLTEMQKIIAAEKSDLFDVLAYVAYALAPLTREERAARAMALVNTHFNNKQQVFLDFVLSHYVSIGVEELDQAKLTPLLRLKYHDSMADAVADLGRPDEIGRVFAGFQKYLYQLPAAA
;
A
#
# COMPACT_ATOMS: atom_id res chain seq x y z
N MET A 1 9.57 -9.86 36.66
CA MET A 1 9.06 -8.52 36.28
C MET A 1 7.53 -8.55 36.37
N ARG A 2 6.94 -7.65 37.17
CA ARG A 2 5.49 -7.56 37.41
C ARG A 2 4.84 -6.31 36.82
N HIS A 3 5.62 -5.27 36.53
CA HIS A 3 5.13 -4.02 35.95
C HIS A 3 5.99 -3.62 34.77
N ILE A 4 5.36 -3.26 33.65
CA ILE A 4 5.96 -2.61 32.49
C ILE A 4 5.37 -1.20 32.44
N VAL A 5 6.22 -0.18 32.30
CA VAL A 5 5.76 1.21 32.23
C VAL A 5 6.20 1.81 30.89
N LEU A 6 5.23 2.24 30.10
CA LEU A 6 5.45 2.87 28.79
C LEU A 6 5.34 4.39 28.96
N MET A 7 6.49 5.07 29.01
CA MET A 7 6.57 6.53 29.09
C MET A 7 7.19 7.17 27.84
N ARG A 8 7.47 6.37 26.81
CA ARG A 8 8.00 6.85 25.52
C ARG A 8 7.16 6.29 24.38
N ILE A 9 7.00 7.08 23.33
CA ILE A 9 6.31 6.64 22.11
C ILE A 9 7.05 5.42 21.54
N ILE A 10 6.31 4.35 21.29
CA ILE A 10 6.81 3.12 20.69
C ILE A 10 6.51 3.17 19.20
N LEU A 11 7.55 2.99 18.37
CA LEU A 11 7.49 3.34 16.96
C LEU A 11 7.24 2.14 16.05
N SER A 12 7.29 0.91 16.59
CA SER A 12 6.99 -0.31 15.83
C SER A 12 6.29 -1.36 16.68
N ILE A 13 5.48 -2.19 16.01
CA ILE A 13 4.80 -3.33 16.66
C ILE A 13 5.80 -4.32 17.26
N ILE A 14 6.96 -4.53 16.63
CA ILE A 14 7.97 -5.46 17.14
C ILE A 14 8.63 -4.91 18.40
N GLU A 15 8.94 -3.61 18.44
CA GLU A 15 9.42 -2.97 19.66
C GLU A 15 8.38 -3.07 20.78
N PHE A 16 7.10 -2.84 20.45
CA PHE A 16 5.99 -3.02 21.40
C PHE A 16 5.96 -4.47 21.94
N LYS A 17 5.91 -5.48 21.07
CA LYS A 17 5.88 -6.90 21.46
C LYS A 17 7.15 -7.34 22.19
N GLN A 18 8.33 -6.79 21.85
CA GLN A 18 9.58 -7.06 22.58
C GLN A 18 9.57 -6.47 23.98
N ILE A 19 9.03 -5.26 24.15
CA ILE A 19 8.86 -4.62 25.46
C ILE A 19 7.88 -5.45 26.31
N ILE A 20 6.72 -5.79 25.76
CA ILE A 20 5.71 -6.61 26.46
C ILE A 20 6.23 -8.02 26.76
N GLY A 21 6.98 -8.63 25.84
CA GLY A 21 7.59 -9.95 25.99
C GLY A 21 8.61 -10.05 27.14
N ARG A 22 9.12 -8.93 27.66
CA ARG A 22 9.91 -8.94 28.91
C ARG A 22 9.06 -9.29 30.13
N GLY A 23 7.76 -8.99 30.06
CA GLY A 23 6.76 -9.28 31.08
C GLY A 23 6.20 -10.70 31.03
N THR A 24 6.33 -11.45 29.94
CA THR A 24 5.69 -12.77 29.79
C THR A 24 6.47 -13.93 30.39
N ARG A 25 7.70 -13.70 30.89
CA ARG A 25 8.51 -14.76 31.51
C ARG A 25 7.86 -15.28 32.81
N PRO A 26 7.60 -16.60 32.91
CA PRO A 26 7.00 -17.22 34.10
C PRO A 26 8.03 -17.40 35.23
N TYR A 27 7.58 -17.30 36.47
CA TYR A 27 8.32 -17.73 37.66
C TYR A 27 7.34 -17.99 38.81
N ASP A 28 7.80 -18.69 39.84
CA ASP A 28 6.94 -19.17 40.93
C ASP A 28 6.27 -18.01 41.69
N GLY A 29 4.95 -18.05 41.84
CA GLY A 29 4.15 -16.99 42.46
C GLY A 29 3.92 -15.74 41.59
N LYS A 30 3.92 -15.89 40.26
CA LYS A 30 3.51 -14.83 39.33
C LYS A 30 2.49 -15.35 38.31
N ASP A 31 1.24 -14.97 38.52
CA ASP A 31 0.13 -15.33 37.64
C ASP A 31 -0.20 -14.25 36.60
N TYR A 32 0.23 -13.01 36.83
CA TYR A 32 0.02 -11.88 35.92
C TYR A 32 1.16 -10.86 35.94
N PHE A 33 1.13 -9.92 35.00
CA PHE A 33 1.91 -8.68 35.01
C PHE A 33 1.04 -7.53 34.50
N THR A 34 1.34 -6.31 34.95
CA THR A 34 0.56 -5.11 34.61
C THR A 34 1.35 -4.24 33.64
N ILE A 35 0.69 -3.74 32.61
CA ILE A 35 1.24 -2.74 31.68
C ILE A 35 0.61 -1.40 32.03
N HIS A 36 1.45 -0.43 32.41
CA HIS A 36 1.06 0.96 32.63
C HIS A 36 1.42 1.75 31.38
N ASP A 37 0.42 2.05 30.55
CA ASP A 37 0.62 2.70 29.26
C ASP A 37 0.22 4.19 29.30
N PHE A 38 1.20 5.07 29.52
CA PHE A 38 1.00 6.52 29.56
C PHE A 38 1.00 7.16 28.16
N VAL A 39 1.39 6.41 27.13
CA VAL A 39 1.50 6.89 25.74
C VAL A 39 0.45 6.28 24.82
N LYS A 40 -0.49 5.50 25.37
CA LYS A 40 -1.60 4.88 24.63
C LYS A 40 -1.16 3.97 23.47
N ALA A 41 0.03 3.38 23.56
CA ALA A 41 0.58 2.47 22.54
C ALA A 41 -0.33 1.24 22.28
N HIS A 42 -1.07 0.76 23.28
CA HIS A 42 -1.99 -0.38 23.12
C HIS A 42 -3.09 -0.13 22.06
N HIS A 43 -3.55 1.11 21.86
CA HIS A 43 -4.53 1.41 20.81
C HIS A 43 -3.99 1.19 19.39
N HIS A 44 -2.67 1.27 19.22
CA HIS A 44 -2.00 1.16 17.92
C HIS A 44 -1.51 -0.25 17.61
N PHE A 45 -1.30 -1.08 18.64
CA PHE A 45 -0.61 -2.37 18.52
C PHE A 45 -1.33 -3.54 19.20
N SER A 46 -2.59 -3.34 19.62
CA SER A 46 -3.45 -4.42 20.09
C SER A 46 -3.76 -5.36 18.92
N ASP A 47 -3.46 -6.64 19.12
CA ASP A 47 -3.74 -7.70 18.16
C ASP A 47 -4.57 -8.78 18.88
N PRO A 48 -5.92 -8.75 18.79
CA PRO A 48 -6.78 -9.68 19.51
C PRO A 48 -6.53 -11.16 19.17
N GLU A 49 -6.07 -11.46 17.94
CA GLU A 49 -5.76 -12.84 17.53
C GLU A 49 -4.48 -13.38 18.19
N TRP A 50 -3.57 -12.49 18.62
CA TRP A 50 -2.28 -12.84 19.23
C TRP A 50 -2.21 -12.57 20.74
N ASP A 51 -2.79 -11.46 21.22
CA ASP A 51 -2.76 -11.00 22.62
C ASP A 51 -3.87 -11.61 23.48
N GLY A 52 -4.97 -12.06 22.85
CA GLY A 52 -6.20 -12.46 23.54
C GLY A 52 -7.06 -11.28 24.02
N GLU A 53 -8.20 -11.59 24.63
CA GLU A 53 -9.15 -10.59 25.17
C GLU A 53 -8.53 -9.83 26.37
N PRO A 54 -8.57 -8.49 26.39
CA PRO A 54 -8.09 -7.70 27.52
C PRO A 54 -8.89 -8.00 28.79
N ILE A 55 -8.20 -8.40 29.87
CA ILE A 55 -8.83 -8.55 31.18
C ILE A 55 -9.00 -7.16 31.80
N GLU A 56 -10.21 -6.83 32.25
CA GLU A 56 -10.47 -5.55 32.91
C GLU A 56 -9.56 -5.40 34.15
N PRO A 57 -8.95 -4.22 34.37
CA PRO A 57 -8.10 -4.00 35.53
C PRO A 57 -8.90 -4.13 36.82
N GLU A 58 -8.35 -4.85 37.80
CA GLU A 58 -8.92 -4.91 39.14
C GLU A 58 -9.04 -3.49 39.71
N ALA A 59 -10.25 -3.13 40.16
CA ALA A 59 -10.52 -1.85 40.76
C ALA A 59 -9.62 -1.67 42.00
N ILE A 60 -8.65 -0.77 41.91
CA ILE A 60 -7.82 -0.40 43.06
C ILE A 60 -8.76 0.24 44.08
N ALA A 61 -8.96 -0.41 45.23
CA ALA A 61 -9.72 0.14 46.33
C ALA A 61 -9.16 1.52 46.69
N ALA A 62 -10.02 2.53 46.65
CA ALA A 62 -9.66 3.92 46.90
C ALA A 62 -8.89 4.05 48.22
N TYR A 63 -7.69 4.61 48.16
CA TYR A 63 -7.01 5.07 49.37
C TYR A 63 -7.89 6.12 50.08
N PRO A 64 -7.96 6.11 51.42
CA PRO A 64 -8.74 7.10 52.14
C PRO A 64 -8.20 8.50 51.86
N ALA A 65 -9.07 9.37 51.34
CA ALA A 65 -8.74 10.74 50.98
C ALA A 65 -8.26 11.53 52.21
N ALA A 66 -7.09 12.15 52.10
CA ALA A 66 -6.66 13.22 53.01
C ALA A 66 -7.58 14.45 52.85
N PRO A 67 -7.77 15.27 53.90
CA PRO A 67 -8.71 16.39 53.88
C PRO A 67 -8.31 17.45 52.85
N PRO A 68 -9.27 18.16 52.24
CA PRO A 68 -9.02 19.06 51.13
C PRO A 68 -8.22 20.29 51.61
N SER A 69 -6.99 20.43 51.12
CA SER A 69 -6.28 21.72 51.17
C SER A 69 -6.88 22.64 50.10
N SER A 70 -7.37 23.80 50.55
CA SER A 70 -7.89 24.88 49.73
C SER A 70 -6.74 25.64 49.07
N GLU A 71 -6.19 25.10 47.99
CA GLU A 71 -5.52 25.79 46.88
C GLU A 71 -4.99 24.71 45.92
N PRO A 72 -5.45 24.64 44.65
CA PRO A 72 -4.89 23.71 43.69
C PRO A 72 -3.42 24.10 43.44
N PRO A 73 -2.44 23.19 43.59
CA PRO A 73 -1.12 23.42 43.04
C PRO A 73 -1.27 23.62 41.53
N GLN A 74 -0.72 24.70 40.99
CA GLN A 74 -0.61 24.90 39.55
C GLN A 74 0.29 23.81 38.98
N VAL A 75 -0.33 22.71 38.56
CA VAL A 75 0.29 21.79 37.62
C VAL A 75 0.34 22.55 36.31
N HIS A 76 1.54 22.89 35.85
CA HIS A 76 1.72 23.20 34.45
C HIS A 76 1.28 21.94 33.69
N GLU A 77 0.07 21.97 33.12
CA GLU A 77 -0.30 21.06 32.06
C GLU A 77 0.84 21.11 31.03
N PRO A 78 1.51 20.00 30.71
CA PRO A 78 2.21 19.96 29.43
C PRO A 78 1.13 20.27 28.41
N ALA A 79 1.29 21.39 27.72
CA ALA A 79 0.36 21.89 26.71
C ALA A 79 -0.19 20.70 25.94
N ALA A 80 -1.52 20.58 25.90
CA ALA A 80 -2.23 19.57 25.14
C ALA A 80 -1.47 19.34 23.83
N ALA A 81 -0.79 18.20 23.74
CA ALA A 81 -0.19 17.77 22.49
C ALA A 81 -1.39 17.62 21.57
N ASP A 82 -1.54 18.64 20.73
CA ASP A 82 -2.46 18.73 19.63
C ASP A 82 -2.59 17.32 19.05
N ASP A 83 -3.82 16.79 19.04
CA ASP A 83 -4.16 15.51 18.41
C ASP A 83 -4.10 15.66 16.88
N THR A 84 -3.13 16.44 16.39
CA THR A 84 -2.74 16.49 15.00
C THR A 84 -2.18 15.10 14.70
N PRO A 85 -2.79 14.33 13.78
CA PRO A 85 -2.12 13.14 13.28
C PRO A 85 -0.73 13.59 12.82
N LEU A 86 0.33 12.96 13.36
CA LEU A 86 1.73 13.28 13.01
C LEU A 86 1.78 13.51 11.50
N ARG A 87 1.91 14.77 11.07
CA ARG A 87 1.96 15.08 9.64
C ARG A 87 3.17 14.32 9.10
N SER A 88 2.94 13.35 8.22
CA SER A 88 4.02 12.61 7.59
C SER A 88 4.96 13.64 6.95
N GLN A 89 6.18 13.74 7.48
CA GLN A 89 7.13 14.71 6.98
C GLN A 89 7.58 14.23 5.60
N ARG A 90 7.36 15.02 4.56
CA ARG A 90 7.87 14.66 3.23
C ARG A 90 9.38 14.86 3.22
N ILE A 91 10.13 13.78 3.06
CA ILE A 91 11.58 13.80 2.90
C ILE A 91 11.95 13.66 1.41
N ARG A 92 13.13 14.15 1.06
CA ARG A 92 13.67 14.10 -0.30
C ARG A 92 14.82 13.10 -0.34
N VAL A 93 14.65 12.03 -1.11
CA VAL A 93 15.68 11.03 -1.40
C VAL A 93 16.29 11.36 -2.75
N THR A 94 17.62 11.43 -2.85
CA THR A 94 18.31 11.61 -4.13
C THR A 94 18.91 10.29 -4.55
N LEU A 95 18.53 9.78 -5.71
CA LEU A 95 19.03 8.51 -6.23
C LEU A 95 20.30 8.73 -7.06
N ALA A 96 20.92 7.63 -7.53
CA ALA A 96 22.18 7.68 -8.27
C ALA A 96 22.08 8.45 -9.61
N ASP A 97 20.87 8.65 -10.13
CA ASP A 97 20.58 9.52 -11.28
C ASP A 97 20.69 11.03 -10.98
N GLY A 98 20.98 11.40 -9.71
CA GLY A 98 21.03 12.78 -9.25
C GLY A 98 19.66 13.46 -9.12
N LYS A 99 18.57 12.75 -9.44
CA LYS A 99 17.21 13.28 -9.34
C LYS A 99 16.61 12.94 -7.98
N ALA A 100 15.79 13.87 -7.51
CA ALA A 100 15.12 13.77 -6.23
C ALA A 100 13.76 13.06 -6.32
N ARG A 101 13.51 12.10 -5.43
CA ARG A 101 12.20 11.53 -5.11
C ARG A 101 11.71 12.10 -3.78
N LYS A 102 10.43 12.37 -3.69
CA LYS A 102 9.72 12.78 -2.48
C LYS A 102 9.02 11.56 -1.91
N ILE A 103 9.33 11.23 -0.68
CA ILE A 103 8.66 10.16 0.06
C ILE A 103 8.07 10.73 1.34
N GLN A 104 6.92 10.19 1.74
CA GLN A 104 6.38 10.41 3.06
C GLN A 104 7.26 9.65 4.06
N HIS A 105 7.84 10.37 5.02
CA HIS A 105 8.44 9.75 6.19
C HIS A 105 7.29 9.27 7.09
N MET A 106 6.82 8.06 6.83
CA MET A 106 5.85 7.36 7.68
C MET A 106 6.60 6.48 8.66
N THR A 107 6.48 6.76 9.96
CA THR A 107 7.17 6.02 11.02
C THR A 107 6.71 4.56 11.15
N MET A 108 5.58 4.19 10.52
CA MET A 108 4.91 2.90 10.72
C MET A 108 5.15 1.84 9.63
N THR A 109 5.74 2.20 8.49
CA THR A 109 5.97 1.25 7.41
C THR A 109 7.40 0.73 7.44
N SER A 110 7.59 -0.51 7.88
CA SER A 110 8.88 -1.22 7.74
C SER A 110 8.84 -2.11 6.50
N PHE A 111 9.75 -1.85 5.55
CA PHE A 111 10.09 -2.87 4.55
C PHE A 111 10.93 -3.95 5.23
N TRP A 112 10.98 -5.14 4.65
CA TRP A 112 11.79 -6.24 5.17
C TRP A 112 12.73 -6.72 4.08
N HIS A 113 13.99 -6.92 4.43
CA HIS A 113 14.93 -7.65 3.60
C HIS A 113 14.51 -9.13 3.52
N PRO A 114 14.94 -9.87 2.48
CA PRO A 114 14.75 -11.32 2.40
C PRO A 114 15.34 -12.10 3.59
N ASP A 115 16.31 -11.52 4.31
CA ASP A 115 16.91 -12.09 5.52
C ASP A 115 16.11 -11.81 6.81
N GLY A 116 14.97 -11.13 6.70
CA GLY A 116 14.09 -10.78 7.82
C GLY A 116 14.51 -9.55 8.62
N THR A 117 15.51 -8.79 8.15
CA THR A 117 15.89 -7.51 8.80
C THR A 117 15.01 -6.35 8.30
N PRO A 118 14.70 -5.36 9.16
CA PRO A 118 13.91 -4.21 8.75
C PRO A 118 14.72 -3.28 7.85
N MET A 119 14.07 -2.77 6.82
CA MET A 119 14.60 -1.88 5.80
C MET A 119 13.82 -0.56 5.78
N SER A 120 14.52 0.57 5.65
CA SER A 120 13.89 1.87 5.48
C SER A 120 13.30 2.03 4.08
N ALA A 121 12.29 2.90 3.95
CA ALA A 121 11.71 3.26 2.66
C ALA A 121 12.74 3.81 1.66
N GLN A 122 13.71 4.58 2.15
CA GLN A 122 14.81 5.09 1.35
C GLN A 122 15.67 3.95 0.81
N HIS A 123 16.11 3.02 1.68
CA HIS A 123 16.95 1.91 1.24
C HIS A 123 16.21 0.99 0.27
N PHE A 124 14.93 0.75 0.49
CA PHE A 124 14.10 -0.01 -0.45
C PHE A 124 14.05 0.67 -1.81
N MET A 125 13.84 1.99 -1.85
CA MET A 125 13.82 2.75 -3.09
C MET A 125 15.18 2.72 -3.82
N GLU A 126 16.29 2.85 -3.09
CA GLU A 126 17.65 2.74 -3.64
C GLU A 126 17.92 1.34 -4.20
N ALA A 127 17.55 0.29 -3.47
CA ALA A 127 17.70 -1.10 -3.88
C ALA A 127 16.85 -1.42 -5.11
N LEU A 128 15.59 -0.99 -5.13
CA LEU A 128 14.71 -1.12 -6.28
C LEU A 128 15.33 -0.41 -7.49
N PHE A 129 15.67 0.88 -7.36
CA PHE A 129 16.29 1.67 -8.42
C PHE A 129 17.54 0.99 -9.01
N GLY A 130 18.42 0.45 -8.17
CA GLY A 130 19.63 -0.26 -8.62
C GLY A 130 19.37 -1.54 -9.40
N ARG A 131 18.19 -2.16 -9.25
CA ARG A 131 17.81 -3.41 -9.91
C ARG A 131 16.94 -3.23 -11.15
N LEU A 132 16.22 -2.11 -11.28
CA LEU A 132 15.37 -1.83 -12.45
C LEU A 132 16.09 -1.96 -13.81
N PRO A 133 17.38 -1.57 -13.96
CA PRO A 133 18.12 -1.77 -15.22
C PRO A 133 18.27 -3.23 -15.67
N GLU A 134 18.05 -4.22 -14.79
CA GLU A 134 18.03 -5.64 -15.17
C GLU A 134 16.74 -6.04 -15.91
N PHE A 135 15.70 -5.20 -15.86
CA PHE A 135 14.36 -5.51 -16.38
C PHE A 135 13.98 -4.68 -17.61
N PHE A 136 14.41 -3.43 -17.65
CA PHE A 136 14.15 -2.52 -18.76
C PHE A 136 15.19 -1.39 -18.75
N SER A 137 15.51 -0.87 -19.94
CA SER A 137 16.59 0.08 -20.20
C SER A 137 16.11 1.52 -20.10
N ASP A 138 14.89 1.77 -20.57
CA ASP A 138 14.27 3.09 -20.64
C ASP A 138 12.75 3.04 -20.38
N GLU A 139 12.15 4.23 -20.35
CA GLU A 139 10.72 4.40 -20.10
C GLU A 139 9.85 3.76 -21.19
N ASP A 140 10.30 3.78 -22.44
CA ASP A 140 9.55 3.22 -23.57
C ASP A 140 9.54 1.69 -23.54
N GLU A 141 10.64 1.08 -23.12
CA GLU A 141 10.71 -0.36 -22.85
C GLU A 141 9.80 -0.75 -21.67
N LEU A 142 9.82 0.01 -20.57
CA LEU A 142 8.88 -0.19 -19.46
C LEU A 142 7.42 -0.10 -19.93
N ARG A 143 7.06 0.91 -20.73
CA ARG A 143 5.72 1.05 -21.31
C ARG A 143 5.37 -0.14 -22.20
N THR A 144 6.30 -0.59 -23.03
CA THR A 144 6.10 -1.72 -23.94
C THR A 144 5.82 -3.00 -23.16
N LEU A 145 6.65 -3.31 -22.17
CA LEU A 145 6.49 -4.49 -21.31
C LEU A 145 5.21 -4.41 -20.48
N TRP A 146 4.87 -3.24 -19.95
CA TRP A 146 3.72 -3.08 -19.06
C TRP A 146 2.38 -3.06 -19.81
N SER A 147 2.36 -2.60 -21.06
CA SER A 147 1.15 -2.44 -21.87
C SER A 147 0.49 -3.75 -22.29
N ALA A 148 1.24 -4.86 -22.31
CA ALA A 148 0.71 -6.18 -22.65
C ALA A 148 0.60 -7.07 -21.40
N PRO A 149 -0.54 -7.75 -21.17
CA PRO A 149 -0.77 -8.53 -19.96
C PRO A 149 0.32 -9.57 -19.65
N ASP A 150 0.75 -10.33 -20.65
CA ASP A 150 1.74 -11.40 -20.46
C ASP A 150 3.13 -10.89 -20.10
N THR A 151 3.59 -9.83 -20.74
CA THR A 151 4.90 -9.23 -20.46
C THR A 151 4.89 -8.49 -19.13
N ARG A 152 3.79 -7.83 -18.77
CA ARG A 152 3.60 -7.21 -17.46
C ARG A 152 3.64 -8.25 -16.35
N ARG A 153 2.96 -9.38 -16.54
CA ARG A 153 2.98 -10.49 -15.57
C ARG A 153 4.39 -11.02 -15.37
N LYS A 154 5.13 -11.28 -16.45
CA LYS A 154 6.55 -11.71 -16.37
C LYS A 154 7.44 -10.69 -15.67
N LEU A 155 7.23 -9.40 -15.92
CA LEU A 155 7.95 -8.33 -15.25
C LEU A 155 7.67 -8.32 -13.74
N LEU A 156 6.41 -8.46 -13.33
CA LEU A 156 6.02 -8.55 -11.92
C LEU A 156 6.57 -9.81 -11.24
N GLU A 157 6.53 -10.96 -11.92
CA GLU A 157 7.12 -12.22 -11.45
C GLU A 157 8.63 -12.05 -11.23
N GLY A 158 9.36 -11.50 -12.22
CA GLY A 158 10.80 -11.25 -12.09
C GLY A 158 11.16 -10.23 -11.00
N LEU A 159 10.36 -9.18 -10.82
CA LEU A 159 10.53 -8.23 -9.70
C LEU A 159 10.34 -8.94 -8.36
N ALA A 160 9.34 -9.82 -8.25
CA ALA A 160 9.07 -10.59 -7.04
C ALA A 160 10.23 -11.54 -6.69
N GLU A 161 10.82 -12.22 -7.69
CA GLU A 161 12.01 -13.07 -7.51
C GLU A 161 13.21 -12.30 -6.96
N LYS A 162 13.32 -11.00 -7.25
CA LYS A 162 14.36 -10.11 -6.70
C LYS A 162 13.99 -9.47 -5.36
N GLY A 163 12.85 -9.84 -4.77
CA GLY A 163 12.37 -9.32 -3.49
C GLY A 163 11.47 -8.08 -3.60
N PHE A 164 11.07 -7.67 -4.80
CA PHE A 164 10.20 -6.52 -5.05
C PHE A 164 8.79 -6.96 -5.45
N GLY A 165 8.19 -7.84 -4.63
CA GLY A 165 6.84 -8.35 -4.86
C GLY A 165 5.74 -7.28 -4.76
N LYS A 166 4.52 -7.65 -5.17
CA LYS A 166 3.34 -6.75 -5.20
C LYS A 166 3.13 -6.01 -3.89
N GLU A 167 3.21 -6.69 -2.75
CA GLU A 167 3.01 -6.09 -1.42
C GLU A 167 3.97 -4.93 -1.16
N HIS A 168 5.26 -5.11 -1.49
CA HIS A 168 6.27 -4.07 -1.34
C HIS A 168 6.03 -2.89 -2.29
N LEU A 169 5.63 -3.15 -3.55
CA LEU A 169 5.31 -2.08 -4.50
C LEU A 169 4.06 -1.30 -4.08
N THR A 170 3.03 -1.97 -3.57
CA THR A 170 1.84 -1.33 -2.99
C THR A 170 2.19 -0.48 -1.78
N GLU A 171 3.10 -0.95 -0.94
CA GLU A 171 3.55 -0.16 0.19
C GLU A 171 4.35 1.08 -0.26
N MET A 172 5.16 0.93 -1.31
CA MET A 172 5.82 2.07 -1.95
C MET A 172 4.80 3.08 -2.50
N GLN A 173 3.64 2.66 -3.03
CA GLN A 173 2.58 3.60 -3.46
C GLN A 173 2.17 4.53 -2.34
N LYS A 174 1.92 4.01 -1.14
CA LYS A 174 1.53 4.83 0.03
C LYS A 174 2.61 5.85 0.38
N ILE A 175 3.86 5.39 0.38
CA ILE A 175 5.02 6.20 0.71
C ILE A 175 5.22 7.34 -0.28
N ILE A 176 4.94 7.15 -1.57
CA ILE A 176 5.04 8.23 -2.56
C ILE A 176 3.73 9.00 -2.75
N ALA A 177 2.71 8.77 -1.92
CA ALA A 177 1.37 9.37 -2.03
C ALA A 177 0.67 9.07 -3.38
N ALA A 178 0.79 7.83 -3.87
CA ALA A 178 0.31 7.37 -5.17
C ALA A 178 -0.59 6.12 -5.07
N GLU A 179 -1.33 5.95 -3.98
CA GLU A 179 -2.25 4.82 -3.74
C GLU A 179 -3.34 4.68 -4.81
N LYS A 180 -3.69 5.81 -5.44
CA LYS A 180 -4.64 5.84 -6.56
C LYS A 180 -3.98 5.61 -7.92
N SER A 181 -2.66 5.50 -7.99
CA SER A 181 -1.93 5.30 -9.24
C SER A 181 -1.73 3.82 -9.57
N ASP A 182 -1.23 3.52 -10.76
CA ASP A 182 -0.86 2.15 -11.15
C ASP A 182 0.51 1.77 -10.55
N LEU A 183 0.83 0.48 -10.45
CA LEU A 183 2.20 0.06 -10.11
C LEU A 183 3.20 0.46 -11.20
N PHE A 184 2.76 0.62 -12.45
CA PHE A 184 3.53 1.29 -13.50
C PHE A 184 4.08 2.64 -13.03
N ASP A 185 3.24 3.46 -12.40
CA ASP A 185 3.62 4.79 -11.95
C ASP A 185 4.66 4.74 -10.84
N VAL A 186 4.63 3.72 -9.99
CA VAL A 186 5.66 3.51 -8.96
C VAL A 186 7.00 3.22 -9.61
N LEU A 187 7.03 2.28 -10.57
CA LEU A 187 8.26 1.91 -11.28
C LEU A 187 8.81 3.09 -12.08
N ALA A 188 7.95 3.79 -12.81
CA ALA A 188 8.28 4.98 -13.59
C ALA A 188 8.76 6.14 -12.69
N TYR A 189 8.14 6.32 -11.53
CA TYR A 189 8.57 7.29 -10.54
C TYR A 189 9.97 6.95 -10.05
N VAL A 190 10.20 5.73 -9.57
CA VAL A 190 11.50 5.32 -9.04
C VAL A 190 12.59 5.41 -10.11
N ALA A 191 12.38 4.82 -11.28
CA ALA A 191 13.38 4.80 -12.36
C ALA A 191 13.67 6.19 -12.97
N TYR A 192 12.64 7.01 -13.19
CA TYR A 192 12.78 8.18 -14.09
C TYR A 192 12.35 9.52 -13.49
N ALA A 193 11.82 9.53 -12.25
CA ALA A 193 11.28 10.69 -11.55
C ALA A 193 9.97 11.24 -12.15
N LEU A 194 9.22 10.38 -12.85
CA LEU A 194 7.97 10.76 -13.51
C LEU A 194 6.84 10.89 -12.50
N ALA A 195 6.10 12.00 -12.54
CA ALA A 195 4.97 12.21 -11.66
C ALA A 195 3.92 11.09 -11.82
N PRO A 196 3.48 10.42 -10.74
CA PRO A 196 2.46 9.38 -10.81
C PRO A 196 1.14 9.92 -11.37
N LEU A 197 0.52 9.15 -12.25
CA LEU A 197 -0.82 9.42 -12.77
C LEU A 197 -1.85 8.56 -12.04
N THR A 198 -2.99 9.13 -11.66
CA THR A 198 -4.06 8.33 -11.05
C THR A 198 -4.67 7.35 -12.06
N ARG A 199 -5.18 6.22 -11.57
CA ARG A 199 -5.87 5.23 -12.41
C ARG A 199 -7.09 5.83 -13.09
N GLU A 200 -7.80 6.73 -12.42
CA GLU A 200 -8.93 7.49 -12.97
C GLU A 200 -8.51 8.32 -14.19
N GLU A 201 -7.46 9.14 -14.04
CA GLU A 201 -6.94 9.96 -15.14
C GLU A 201 -6.40 9.09 -16.27
N ARG A 202 -5.75 7.98 -15.95
CA ARG A 202 -5.23 7.02 -16.92
C ARG A 202 -6.35 6.38 -17.73
N ALA A 203 -7.39 5.88 -17.06
CA ALA A 203 -8.55 5.29 -17.69
C ALA A 203 -9.28 6.29 -18.58
N ALA A 204 -9.45 7.54 -18.12
CA ALA A 204 -10.08 8.60 -18.92
C ALA A 204 -9.31 8.89 -20.22
N ARG A 205 -7.97 8.96 -20.15
CA ARG A 205 -7.12 9.13 -21.34
C ARG A 205 -7.22 7.95 -22.30
N ALA A 206 -7.18 6.73 -21.77
CA ALA A 206 -7.33 5.53 -22.59
C ALA A 206 -8.69 5.48 -23.27
N MET A 207 -9.77 5.87 -22.58
CA MET A 207 -11.12 5.85 -23.12
C MET A 207 -11.30 6.79 -24.31
N ALA A 208 -10.63 7.95 -24.30
CA ALA A 208 -10.62 8.86 -25.44
C ALA A 208 -10.08 8.20 -26.73
N LEU A 209 -9.07 7.34 -26.61
CA LEU A 209 -8.50 6.59 -27.73
C LEU A 209 -9.36 5.38 -28.09
N VAL A 210 -9.90 4.67 -27.09
CA VAL A 210 -10.81 3.53 -27.28
C VAL A 210 -12.04 3.93 -28.10
N ASN A 211 -12.60 5.12 -27.86
CA ASN A 211 -13.75 5.63 -28.60
C ASN A 211 -13.52 5.80 -30.11
N THR A 212 -12.26 5.84 -30.55
CA THR A 212 -11.89 5.98 -31.97
C THR A 212 -11.60 4.64 -32.65
N HIS A 213 -11.33 3.58 -31.89
CA HIS A 213 -10.80 2.32 -32.42
C HIS A 213 -11.73 1.11 -32.26
N PHE A 214 -12.74 1.19 -31.38
CA PHE A 214 -13.62 0.07 -31.06
C PHE A 214 -15.08 0.42 -31.36
N ASN A 215 -15.91 -0.60 -31.59
CA ASN A 215 -17.36 -0.39 -31.79
C ASN A 215 -18.08 -0.09 -30.47
N ASN A 216 -19.32 0.40 -30.52
CA ASN A 216 -20.07 0.83 -29.33
C ASN A 216 -20.22 -0.27 -28.26
N LYS A 217 -20.42 -1.54 -28.66
CA LYS A 217 -20.57 -2.65 -27.71
C LYS A 217 -19.24 -2.97 -27.01
N GLN A 218 -18.15 -2.96 -27.77
CA GLN A 218 -16.80 -3.10 -27.24
C GLN A 218 -16.43 -1.93 -26.33
N GLN A 219 -16.75 -0.68 -26.70
CA GLN A 219 -16.52 0.49 -25.85
C GLN A 219 -17.22 0.36 -24.49
N VAL A 220 -18.50 -0.04 -24.47
CA VAL A 220 -19.25 -0.24 -23.21
C VAL A 220 -18.62 -1.34 -22.35
N PHE A 221 -18.15 -2.42 -22.96
CA PHE A 221 -17.44 -3.47 -22.22
C PHE A 221 -16.08 -2.98 -21.69
N LEU A 222 -15.31 -2.25 -22.48
CA LEU A 222 -14.01 -1.71 -22.07
C LEU A 222 -14.13 -0.65 -20.99
N ASP A 223 -15.16 0.20 -21.03
CA ASP A 223 -15.49 1.14 -19.95
C ASP A 223 -15.79 0.41 -18.63
N PHE A 224 -16.55 -0.68 -18.70
CA PHE A 224 -16.80 -1.55 -17.56
C PHE A 224 -15.48 -2.14 -17.01
N VAL A 225 -14.61 -2.69 -17.85
CA VAL A 225 -13.30 -3.19 -17.42
C VAL A 225 -12.46 -2.07 -16.76
N LEU A 226 -12.45 -0.88 -17.35
CA LEU A 226 -11.71 0.27 -16.82
C LEU A 226 -12.24 0.72 -15.45
N SER A 227 -13.54 0.65 -15.20
CA SER A 227 -14.11 0.97 -13.88
C SER A 227 -13.63 0.00 -12.78
N HIS A 228 -13.48 -1.28 -13.10
CA HIS A 228 -12.89 -2.28 -12.22
C HIS A 228 -11.41 -2.02 -11.97
N TYR A 229 -10.65 -1.71 -13.02
CA TYR A 229 -9.24 -1.32 -12.91
C TYR A 229 -9.03 -0.10 -12.00
N VAL A 230 -9.84 0.95 -12.19
CA VAL A 230 -9.82 2.17 -11.37
C VAL A 230 -10.07 1.84 -9.89
N SER A 231 -11.03 0.96 -9.62
CA SER A 231 -11.45 0.65 -8.25
C SER A 231 -10.50 -0.31 -7.54
N ILE A 232 -10.06 -1.37 -8.22
CA ILE A 232 -9.35 -2.51 -7.63
C ILE A 232 -7.86 -2.40 -7.92
N GLY A 233 -7.46 -2.40 -9.19
CA GLY A 233 -6.05 -2.28 -9.57
C GLY A 233 -5.70 -2.94 -10.89
N VAL A 234 -4.41 -2.93 -11.20
CA VAL A 234 -3.84 -3.47 -12.44
C VAL A 234 -4.10 -4.98 -12.61
N GLU A 235 -4.34 -5.71 -11.52
CA GLU A 235 -4.73 -7.13 -11.57
C GLU A 235 -6.01 -7.40 -12.36
N GLU A 236 -6.94 -6.44 -12.44
CA GLU A 236 -8.19 -6.60 -13.19
C GLU A 236 -7.95 -6.64 -14.71
N LEU A 237 -6.75 -6.25 -15.14
CA LEU A 237 -6.31 -6.26 -16.54
C LEU A 237 -5.56 -7.55 -16.93
N ASP A 238 -5.42 -8.51 -16.02
CA ASP A 238 -4.83 -9.82 -16.32
C ASP A 238 -5.74 -10.65 -17.26
N GLN A 239 -5.15 -11.44 -18.15
CA GLN A 239 -5.90 -12.28 -19.10
C GLN A 239 -6.84 -13.27 -18.39
N ALA A 240 -6.48 -13.75 -17.20
CA ALA A 240 -7.30 -14.64 -16.39
C ALA A 240 -8.58 -13.95 -15.87
N LYS A 241 -8.62 -12.61 -15.82
CA LYS A 241 -9.80 -11.84 -15.40
C LYS A 241 -10.85 -11.68 -16.47
N LEU A 242 -10.52 -11.94 -17.74
CA LEU A 242 -11.46 -11.77 -18.85
C LEU A 242 -12.76 -12.57 -18.64
N THR A 243 -12.66 -13.87 -18.35
CA THR A 243 -13.84 -14.72 -18.18
C THR A 243 -14.71 -14.29 -16.98
N PRO A 244 -14.16 -14.04 -15.77
CA PRO A 244 -14.92 -13.45 -14.67
C PRO A 244 -15.61 -12.12 -15.03
N LEU A 245 -14.92 -11.21 -15.72
CA LEU A 245 -15.46 -9.90 -16.11
C LEU A 245 -16.59 -10.02 -17.13
N LEU A 246 -16.47 -10.94 -18.10
CA LEU A 246 -17.54 -11.22 -19.06
C LEU A 246 -18.78 -11.76 -18.35
N ARG A 247 -18.61 -12.73 -17.44
CA ARG A 247 -19.73 -13.25 -16.64
C ARG A 247 -20.39 -12.18 -15.81
N LEU A 248 -19.60 -11.30 -15.17
CA LEU A 248 -20.15 -10.21 -14.37
C LEU A 248 -20.92 -9.19 -15.23
N LYS A 249 -20.37 -8.79 -16.39
CA LYS A 249 -21.01 -7.80 -17.29
C LYS A 249 -22.28 -8.32 -17.97
N TYR A 250 -22.32 -9.63 -18.26
CA TYR A 250 -23.37 -10.29 -19.02
C TYR A 250 -24.22 -11.25 -18.17
N HIS A 251 -24.21 -11.12 -16.84
CA HIS A 251 -25.03 -11.91 -15.92
C HIS A 251 -24.92 -13.43 -16.16
N ASP A 252 -23.68 -13.93 -16.22
CA ASP A 252 -23.29 -15.31 -16.52
C ASP A 252 -23.66 -15.82 -17.94
N SER A 253 -24.22 -14.98 -18.81
CA SER A 253 -24.53 -15.33 -20.20
C SER A 253 -23.34 -15.13 -21.14
N MET A 254 -22.56 -16.19 -21.34
CA MET A 254 -21.47 -16.18 -22.34
C MET A 254 -21.98 -16.08 -23.79
N ALA A 255 -23.22 -16.51 -24.05
CA ALA A 255 -23.84 -16.38 -25.36
C ALA A 255 -24.06 -14.91 -25.73
N ASP A 256 -24.56 -14.10 -24.80
CA ASP A 256 -24.78 -12.66 -25.02
C ASP A 256 -23.46 -11.91 -25.16
N ALA A 257 -22.44 -12.30 -24.38
CA ALA A 257 -21.09 -11.75 -24.52
C ALA A 257 -20.53 -11.97 -25.93
N VAL A 258 -20.66 -13.19 -26.47
CA VAL A 258 -20.21 -13.52 -27.83
C VAL A 258 -21.05 -12.81 -28.90
N ALA A 259 -22.35 -12.67 -28.68
CA ALA A 259 -23.24 -11.96 -29.61
C ALA A 259 -22.88 -10.46 -29.71
N ASP A 260 -22.56 -9.82 -28.59
CA ASP A 260 -22.24 -8.39 -28.53
C ASP A 260 -20.80 -8.06 -28.90
N LEU A 261 -19.83 -8.90 -28.49
CA LEU A 261 -18.40 -8.58 -28.57
C LEU A 261 -17.65 -9.34 -29.67
N GLY A 262 -18.27 -10.36 -30.27
CA GLY A 262 -17.69 -11.18 -31.31
C GLY A 262 -17.15 -12.52 -30.80
N ARG A 263 -16.33 -13.18 -31.62
CA ARG A 263 -15.81 -14.52 -31.30
C ARG A 263 -14.85 -14.48 -30.10
N PRO A 264 -14.74 -15.55 -29.29
CA PRO A 264 -13.86 -15.58 -28.11
C PRO A 264 -12.42 -15.09 -28.36
N ASP A 265 -11.80 -15.48 -29.48
CA ASP A 265 -10.44 -15.04 -29.85
C ASP A 265 -10.35 -13.54 -30.16
N GLU A 266 -11.44 -12.96 -30.67
CA GLU A 266 -11.54 -11.52 -30.90
C GLU A 266 -11.72 -10.77 -29.57
N ILE A 267 -12.59 -11.25 -28.69
CA ILE A 267 -12.78 -10.68 -27.35
C ILE A 267 -11.46 -10.65 -26.58
N GLY A 268 -10.70 -11.75 -26.62
CA GLY A 268 -9.37 -11.81 -26.01
C GLY A 268 -8.41 -10.78 -26.60
N ARG A 269 -8.39 -10.60 -27.92
CA ARG A 269 -7.56 -9.58 -28.60
C ARG A 269 -8.01 -8.16 -28.30
N VAL A 270 -9.30 -7.90 -28.17
CA VAL A 270 -9.84 -6.60 -27.76
C VAL A 270 -9.39 -6.29 -26.33
N PHE A 271 -9.58 -7.24 -25.41
CA PHE A 271 -9.22 -7.11 -24.00
C PHE A 271 -7.72 -6.94 -23.76
N ALA A 272 -6.86 -7.65 -24.49
CA ALA A 272 -5.41 -7.46 -24.39
C ALA A 272 -4.95 -6.18 -25.13
N GLY A 273 -5.51 -5.95 -26.33
CA GLY A 273 -5.04 -4.92 -27.25
C GLY A 273 -5.40 -3.49 -26.88
N PHE A 274 -6.48 -3.27 -26.12
CA PHE A 274 -6.84 -1.91 -25.67
C PHE A 274 -5.88 -1.39 -24.59
N GLN A 275 -5.22 -2.27 -23.84
CA GLN A 275 -4.46 -1.88 -22.65
C GLN A 275 -3.26 -0.99 -22.98
N LYS A 276 -2.70 -1.08 -24.20
CA LYS A 276 -1.68 -0.14 -24.67
C LYS A 276 -2.12 1.33 -24.56
N TYR A 277 -3.41 1.62 -24.72
CA TYR A 277 -3.94 2.98 -24.63
C TYR A 277 -3.86 3.56 -23.21
N LEU A 278 -3.72 2.72 -22.17
CA LEU A 278 -3.48 3.16 -20.80
C LEU A 278 -2.10 3.79 -20.60
N TYR A 279 -1.12 3.44 -21.45
CA TYR A 279 0.28 3.84 -21.25
C TYR A 279 0.85 4.62 -22.43
N GLN A 280 0.04 4.98 -23.43
CA GLN A 280 0.44 5.89 -24.49
C GLN A 280 0.60 7.32 -23.96
N LEU A 281 1.64 8.00 -24.42
CA LEU A 281 1.82 9.42 -24.17
C LEU A 281 0.77 10.21 -24.97
N PRO A 282 0.26 11.34 -24.42
CA PRO A 282 -0.50 12.29 -25.23
C PRO A 282 0.33 12.69 -26.44
N ALA A 283 -0.29 12.83 -27.61
CA ALA A 283 0.38 13.49 -28.73
C ALA A 283 0.84 14.88 -28.25
N ALA A 284 2.11 15.21 -28.49
CA ALA A 284 2.62 16.55 -28.18
C ALA A 284 1.74 17.57 -28.93
N ALA A 285 1.08 18.44 -28.14
CA ALA A 285 0.27 19.54 -28.65
C ALA A 285 1.15 20.67 -29.19
#